data_AF-A0A1E3WFJ5-F1
#
_entry.id   AF-A0A1E3WFJ5-F1
#
_cell.length_a   1.000
_cell.length_b   1.000
_cell.length_c   1.000
_cell.angle_alpha   90.00
_cell.angle_beta   90.00
_cell.angle_gamma   90.00
#
_symmetry.space_group_name_H-M   'P 1'
#
loop_
_entity.id
_entity.type
_entity.pdbx_description
1 polymer ?
#
loop_
_entity_poly.entity_id
_entity_poly.type
_entity_poly.pdbx_seq_one_letter_code
_entity_poly.pdbx_strand_id
1 'polypeptide(L)'
;MGCFEFCNCSCSDTDANFDRVLSTETNFGFSLSQISKSNIGWFTDETIADHQLELWSIGKQSGIYMLWHREDYCAQHDRYHMTCLYVGKGYVNSRLRSHWKKKNFSDEMLIYFSYFPCTNRQAKYIEQLFLDLYDLPLNKAENDGEFILCQHWTLWDVD
;
A
#
# COMPACT_ATOMS: atom_id res chain seq x y z
N MET A 1 -18.70 -13.89 10.35
CA MET A 1 -18.79 -13.83 8.88
C MET A 1 -17.95 -12.66 8.45
N GLY A 2 -16.96 -12.89 7.58
CA GLY A 2 -16.18 -11.81 6.97
C GLY A 2 -17.08 -10.90 6.14
N CYS A 3 -16.66 -9.65 5.94
CA CYS A 3 -17.33 -8.72 5.01
C CYS A 3 -17.01 -9.06 3.55
N PHE A 4 -15.90 -9.75 3.30
CA PHE A 4 -15.44 -10.13 1.97
C PHE A 4 -15.02 -11.61 1.96
N GLU A 5 -15.60 -12.40 1.04
CA GLU A 5 -15.37 -13.86 0.98
C GLU A 5 -13.97 -14.22 0.49
N PHE A 6 -13.36 -13.40 -0.38
CA PHE A 6 -12.06 -13.66 -0.99
C PHE A 6 -10.89 -13.73 0.03
N CYS A 7 -10.84 -12.78 0.95
CA CYS A 7 -9.81 -12.70 2.01
C CYS A 7 -10.32 -13.23 3.37
N ASN A 8 -11.61 -13.58 3.48
CA ASN A 8 -12.32 -13.82 4.74
C ASN A 8 -12.13 -12.70 5.80
N CYS A 9 -11.91 -11.46 5.33
CA CYS A 9 -11.62 -10.32 6.17
C CYS A 9 -12.87 -9.45 6.41
N SER A 10 -12.89 -8.73 7.53
CA SER A 10 -13.94 -7.80 7.95
C SER A 10 -13.46 -6.36 7.84
N CYS A 11 -14.38 -5.43 7.59
CA CYS A 11 -14.05 -4.00 7.50
C CYS A 11 -13.41 -3.43 8.77
N SER A 12 -13.57 -4.09 9.92
CA SER A 12 -12.97 -3.75 11.20
C SER A 12 -11.66 -4.47 11.50
N ASP A 13 -11.23 -5.39 10.64
CA ASP A 13 -10.02 -6.16 10.88
C ASP A 13 -8.80 -5.24 10.82
N THR A 14 -7.97 -5.37 11.85
CA THR A 14 -6.62 -4.82 11.89
C THR A 14 -5.67 -5.99 11.94
N ASP A 15 -4.72 -6.06 11.01
CA ASP A 15 -3.65 -7.06 11.12
C ASP A 15 -2.71 -6.68 12.27
N ALA A 16 -3.02 -7.23 13.44
CA ALA A 16 -2.25 -7.01 14.65
C ALA A 16 -0.88 -7.72 14.63
N ASN A 17 -0.65 -8.64 13.69
CA ASN A 17 0.60 -9.38 13.60
C ASN A 17 1.74 -8.48 13.18
N PHE A 18 1.53 -7.65 12.15
CA PHE A 18 2.53 -6.67 11.71
C PHE A 18 2.93 -5.72 12.84
N ASP A 19 1.94 -5.12 13.51
CA ASP A 19 2.19 -4.18 14.61
C ASP A 19 2.92 -4.82 15.78
N ARG A 20 2.58 -6.07 16.09
CA ARG A 20 3.24 -6.86 17.13
C ARG A 20 4.71 -7.13 16.79
N VAL A 21 5.02 -7.56 15.56
CA VAL A 21 6.40 -7.83 15.14
C VAL A 21 7.21 -6.53 15.14
N LEU A 22 6.67 -5.48 14.51
CA LEU A 22 7.33 -4.18 14.41
C LEU A 22 7.66 -3.58 15.79
N SER A 23 6.74 -3.66 16.75
CA SER A 23 6.94 -3.14 18.11
C SER A 23 7.85 -4.03 18.96
N THR A 24 7.95 -5.33 18.67
CA THR A 24 8.85 -6.24 19.38
C THR A 24 10.30 -6.05 18.94
N GLU A 25 10.52 -5.85 17.65
CA GLU A 25 11.86 -5.79 17.06
C GLU A 25 12.43 -4.38 16.96
N THR A 26 11.57 -3.34 17.08
CA THR A 26 11.96 -1.95 16.88
C THR A 26 11.28 -1.01 17.88
N ASN A 27 11.83 0.21 18.00
CA ASN A 27 11.21 1.31 18.75
C ASN A 27 10.64 2.38 17.81
N PHE A 28 10.17 2.02 16.61
CA PHE A 28 9.72 3.00 15.62
C PHE A 28 8.40 3.69 16.00
N GLY A 29 7.53 3.03 16.75
CA GLY A 29 6.26 3.60 17.20
C GLY A 29 5.23 3.83 16.08
N PHE A 30 5.34 3.10 14.97
CA PHE A 30 4.39 3.13 13.87
C PHE A 30 3.45 1.93 13.94
N SER A 31 2.28 2.08 13.33
CA SER A 31 1.33 1.00 13.07
C SER A 31 1.17 0.77 11.57
N LEU A 32 0.69 -0.42 11.20
CA LEU A 32 0.31 -0.79 9.86
C LEU A 32 -0.68 0.22 9.28
N SER A 33 -1.67 0.64 10.05
CA SER A 33 -2.65 1.63 9.58
C SER A 33 -2.00 2.96 9.24
N GLN A 34 -1.04 3.43 10.04
CA GLN A 34 -0.32 4.68 9.75
C GLN A 34 0.54 4.54 8.49
N ILE A 35 1.22 3.40 8.31
CA ILE A 35 2.10 3.19 7.17
C ILE A 35 1.30 3.01 5.87
N SER A 36 0.23 2.23 5.92
CA SER A 36 -0.55 1.83 4.74
C SER A 36 -1.63 2.83 4.32
N LYS A 37 -2.09 3.71 5.23
CA LYS A 37 -3.14 4.73 4.95
C LYS A 37 -2.64 6.15 5.15
N SER A 38 -1.49 6.47 4.56
CA SER A 38 -0.95 7.83 4.52
C SER A 38 -0.78 8.30 3.09
N ASN A 39 -1.05 9.58 2.83
CA ASN A 39 -0.81 10.24 1.54
C ASN A 39 -1.30 9.41 0.34
N ILE A 40 -2.59 9.05 0.36
CA ILE A 40 -3.21 8.21 -0.67
C ILE A 40 -3.40 9.01 -1.96
N GLY A 41 -3.22 8.33 -3.09
CA GLY A 41 -3.57 8.84 -4.40
C GLY A 41 -3.81 7.70 -5.37
N TRP A 42 -4.08 8.02 -6.62
CA TRP A 42 -4.34 7.02 -7.66
C TRP A 42 -3.86 7.47 -9.04
N PHE A 43 -3.74 6.53 -9.98
CA PHE A 43 -3.43 6.84 -11.37
C PHE A 43 -4.09 5.83 -12.32
N THR A 44 -4.46 6.30 -13.52
CA THR A 44 -5.17 5.51 -14.55
C THR A 44 -4.38 5.35 -15.85
N ASP A 45 -3.63 6.38 -16.26
CA ASP A 45 -2.88 6.36 -17.52
C ASP A 45 -1.62 7.28 -17.52
N GLU A 46 -0.78 7.11 -18.54
CA GLU A 46 0.51 7.81 -18.72
C GLU A 46 0.35 9.32 -18.93
N THR A 47 -0.82 9.77 -19.36
CA THR A 47 -1.07 11.18 -19.69
C THR A 47 -1.57 12.00 -18.50
N ILE A 48 -2.18 11.35 -17.50
CA ILE A 48 -2.75 12.00 -16.31
C ILE A 48 -1.73 12.10 -15.16
N ALA A 49 -0.78 11.17 -15.06
CA ALA A 49 0.12 11.04 -13.92
C ALA A 49 1.13 12.18 -13.75
N ASP A 50 1.66 12.75 -14.83
CA ASP A 50 2.75 13.73 -14.74
C ASP A 50 2.31 15.05 -14.09
N HIS A 51 1.12 15.55 -14.42
CA HIS A 51 0.58 16.77 -13.82
C HIS A 51 0.11 16.55 -12.37
N GLN A 52 -0.47 15.39 -12.06
CA GLN A 52 -0.96 15.08 -10.71
C GLN A 52 0.19 14.84 -9.71
N LEU A 53 1.26 14.17 -10.13
CA LEU A 53 2.44 13.93 -9.28
C LEU A 53 3.19 15.22 -8.91
N GLU A 54 3.15 16.24 -9.77
CA GLU A 54 3.68 17.57 -9.45
C GLU A 54 2.80 18.32 -8.45
N LEU A 55 1.47 18.24 -8.60
CA LEU A 55 0.50 18.88 -7.70
C LEU A 55 0.59 18.33 -6.26
N TRP A 56 0.88 17.04 -6.10
CA TRP A 56 0.89 16.41 -4.77
C TRP A 56 2.13 16.70 -3.93
N SER A 57 3.15 17.41 -4.43
CA SER A 57 4.40 17.71 -3.69
C SER A 57 5.12 16.46 -3.12
N ILE A 58 4.76 15.26 -3.58
CA ILE A 58 5.26 13.95 -3.11
C ILE A 58 6.77 13.75 -3.40
N GLY A 59 7.35 14.59 -4.25
CA GLY A 59 8.70 14.39 -4.81
C GLY A 59 9.90 14.61 -3.88
N LYS A 60 9.72 15.17 -2.67
CA LYS A 60 10.87 15.54 -1.81
C LYS A 60 11.16 14.57 -0.68
N GLN A 61 10.22 13.66 -0.36
CA GLN A 61 10.34 12.80 0.80
C GLN A 61 10.62 11.35 0.37
N SER A 62 11.47 10.67 1.12
CA SER A 62 11.76 9.23 0.96
C SER A 62 11.07 8.46 2.07
N GLY A 63 10.68 7.22 1.81
CA GLY A 63 10.02 6.37 2.80
C GLY A 63 9.50 5.10 2.15
N ILE A 64 8.34 4.62 2.61
CA ILE A 64 7.66 3.41 2.12
C ILE A 64 6.44 3.78 1.32
N TYR A 65 6.29 3.22 0.14
CA TYR A 65 5.09 3.33 -0.67
C TYR A 65 4.54 1.96 -1.00
N MET A 66 3.23 1.92 -1.23
CA MET A 66 2.48 0.71 -1.51
C MET A 66 1.59 0.95 -2.72
N LEU A 67 1.40 -0.06 -3.56
CA LEU A 67 0.44 -0.04 -4.66
C LEU A 67 -0.74 -0.94 -4.29
N TRP A 68 -1.94 -0.48 -4.57
CA TRP A 68 -3.17 -1.14 -4.16
C TRP A 68 -4.11 -1.34 -5.34
N HIS A 69 -4.76 -2.50 -5.35
CA HIS A 69 -5.92 -2.77 -6.17
C HIS A 69 -7.19 -2.58 -5.34
N ARG A 70 -8.26 -2.08 -5.97
CA ARG A 70 -9.58 -1.99 -5.35
C ARG A 70 -10.42 -3.17 -5.82
N GLU A 71 -10.65 -4.13 -4.91
CA GLU A 71 -11.37 -5.36 -5.19
C GLU A 71 -12.89 -5.15 -5.24
N ASP A 72 -13.45 -4.59 -4.17
CA ASP A 72 -14.89 -4.54 -3.95
C ASP A 72 -15.29 -3.41 -2.99
N TYR A 73 -16.58 -3.25 -2.73
CA TYR A 73 -17.15 -2.25 -1.84
C TYR A 73 -18.22 -2.85 -0.92
N CYS A 74 -18.02 -2.71 0.39
CA CYS A 74 -19.00 -3.10 1.40
C CYS A 74 -19.99 -1.96 1.65
N ALA A 75 -21.20 -2.09 1.11
CA ALA A 75 -22.27 -1.11 1.28
C ALA A 75 -22.77 -0.95 2.73
N GLN A 76 -22.62 -1.98 3.57
CA GLN A 76 -23.04 -1.91 4.97
C GLN A 76 -22.15 -0.97 5.80
N HIS A 77 -20.84 -0.97 5.52
CA HIS A 77 -19.86 -0.22 6.30
C HIS A 77 -19.30 0.99 5.56
N ASP A 78 -19.71 1.20 4.30
CA ASP A 78 -19.22 2.24 3.42
C ASP A 78 -17.69 2.20 3.27
N ARG A 79 -17.17 1.02 2.88
CA ARG A 79 -15.74 0.77 2.77
C ARG A 79 -15.37 0.07 1.47
N TYR A 80 -14.35 0.58 0.80
CA TYR A 80 -13.64 -0.11 -0.25
C TYR A 80 -12.69 -1.15 0.33
N HIS A 81 -12.70 -2.34 -0.27
CA HIS A 81 -11.72 -3.39 -0.02
C HIS A 81 -10.52 -3.21 -0.94
N MET A 82 -9.35 -3.06 -0.33
CA MET A 82 -8.09 -2.82 -1.01
C MET A 82 -7.14 -3.98 -0.75
N THR A 83 -6.52 -4.52 -1.80
CA THR A 83 -5.47 -5.53 -1.72
C THR A 83 -4.14 -4.91 -2.12
N CYS A 84 -3.10 -5.17 -1.34
CA CYS A 84 -1.77 -4.66 -1.65
C CYS A 84 -1.14 -5.49 -2.77
N LEU A 85 -0.72 -4.84 -3.84
CA LEU A 85 -0.04 -5.46 -4.96
C LEU A 85 1.49 -5.40 -4.83
N TYR A 86 1.99 -4.35 -4.19
CA TYR A 86 3.41 -4.04 -4.17
C TYR A 86 3.79 -3.19 -2.97
N VAL A 87 4.96 -3.45 -2.38
CA VAL A 87 5.65 -2.55 -1.45
C VAL A 87 7.01 -2.16 -1.99
N GLY A 88 7.40 -0.90 -1.77
CA GLY A 88 8.74 -0.45 -2.08
C GLY A 88 9.20 0.72 -1.24
N LYS A 89 10.51 0.99 -1.30
CA LYS A 89 11.12 2.17 -0.66
C LYS A 89 11.79 3.16 -1.60
N GLY A 90 11.89 4.40 -1.14
CA GLY A 90 12.68 5.47 -1.74
C GLY A 90 11.87 6.75 -2.00
N TYR A 91 12.36 7.56 -2.93
CA TYR A 91 11.65 8.75 -3.41
C TYR A 91 10.45 8.32 -4.25
N VAL A 92 9.26 8.54 -3.70
CA VAL A 92 8.00 8.02 -4.23
C VAL A 92 7.76 8.49 -5.64
N ASN A 93 7.94 9.78 -5.93
CA ASN A 93 7.69 10.33 -7.25
C ASN A 93 8.55 9.62 -8.33
N SER A 94 9.86 9.46 -8.08
CA SER A 94 10.75 8.73 -8.98
C SER A 94 10.38 7.25 -9.11
N ARG A 95 9.94 6.63 -8.00
CA ARG A 95 9.55 5.21 -7.97
C ARG A 95 8.24 4.95 -8.68
N LEU A 96 7.19 5.71 -8.39
CA LEU A 96 5.90 5.65 -9.06
C LEU A 96 6.09 5.86 -10.56
N ARG A 97 6.82 6.90 -11.01
CA ARG A 97 7.16 7.09 -12.43
C ARG A 97 7.88 5.90 -13.04
N SER A 98 8.80 5.26 -12.32
CA SER A 98 9.51 4.08 -12.83
C SER A 98 8.63 2.84 -12.88
N HIS A 99 7.74 2.63 -11.91
CA HIS A 99 6.82 1.50 -11.89
C HIS A 99 5.77 1.64 -12.98
N TRP A 100 5.20 2.83 -13.08
CA TRP A 100 4.28 3.24 -14.12
C TRP A 100 4.79 2.91 -15.54
N LYS A 101 6.08 3.17 -15.81
CA LYS A 101 6.70 2.89 -17.13
C LYS A 101 7.10 1.44 -17.39
N LYS A 102 7.24 0.60 -16.35
CA LYS A 102 7.94 -0.70 -16.45
C LYS A 102 7.13 -1.89 -15.97
N LYS A 103 6.12 -1.69 -15.14
CA LYS A 103 5.22 -2.75 -14.68
C LYS A 103 4.03 -2.82 -15.63
N ASN A 104 3.61 -4.04 -15.93
CA ASN A 104 2.37 -4.25 -16.66
C ASN A 104 1.22 -4.18 -15.64
N PHE A 105 0.36 -3.18 -15.79
CA PHE A 105 -0.87 -3.02 -15.02
C PHE A 105 -2.11 -3.24 -15.90
N SER A 106 -1.98 -4.04 -16.97
CA SER A 106 -3.06 -4.25 -17.95
C SER A 106 -4.34 -4.79 -17.35
N ASP A 107 -4.23 -5.45 -16.20
CA ASP A 107 -5.33 -6.13 -15.54
C ASP A 107 -6.03 -5.18 -14.55
N GLU A 108 -5.39 -4.06 -14.21
CA GLU A 108 -5.87 -3.07 -13.26
C GLU A 108 -6.26 -1.76 -13.98
N MET A 109 -7.57 -1.44 -14.00
CA MET A 109 -8.07 -0.19 -14.60
C MET A 109 -7.63 1.07 -13.86
N LEU A 110 -7.32 0.94 -12.56
CA LEU A 110 -6.99 2.04 -11.66
C LEU A 110 -6.08 1.47 -10.57
N ILE A 111 -4.91 2.06 -10.40
CA ILE A 111 -3.99 1.68 -9.32
C ILE A 111 -3.98 2.81 -8.29
N TYR A 112 -4.24 2.44 -7.05
CA TYR A 112 -4.07 3.34 -5.92
C TYR A 112 -2.66 3.19 -5.37
N PHE A 113 -2.17 4.22 -4.70
CA PHE A 113 -0.96 4.14 -3.91
C PHE A 113 -1.14 4.83 -2.58
N SER A 114 -0.33 4.43 -1.62
CA SER A 114 -0.13 5.17 -0.37
C SER A 114 1.35 5.36 -0.11
N TYR A 115 1.69 6.34 0.70
CA TYR A 115 3.05 6.65 1.05
C TYR A 115 3.21 7.15 2.49
N PHE A 116 4.19 6.59 3.18
CA PHE A 116 4.58 6.99 4.52
C PHE A 116 6.04 7.49 4.54
N PRO A 117 6.27 8.78 4.85
CA PRO A 117 7.60 9.33 5.05
C PRO A 117 8.30 8.72 6.26
N CYS A 118 9.51 8.21 6.05
CA CYS A 118 10.35 7.69 7.13
C CYS A 118 11.82 7.66 6.73
N THR A 119 12.71 7.46 7.70
CA THR A 119 14.15 7.37 7.42
C THR A 119 14.48 6.14 6.57
N ASN A 120 15.61 6.16 5.85
CA ASN A 120 16.02 5.03 5.02
C ASN A 120 16.13 3.70 5.81
N ARG A 121 16.60 3.76 7.06
CA ARG A 121 16.74 2.57 7.90
C ARG A 121 15.38 1.98 8.28
N GLN A 122 14.44 2.85 8.67
CA GLN A 122 13.05 2.44 8.94
C GLN A 122 12.42 1.85 7.69
N ALA A 123 12.56 2.51 6.54
CA ALA A 123 12.00 2.02 5.28
C ALA A 123 12.53 0.62 4.91
N LYS A 124 13.85 0.38 5.02
CA LYS A 124 14.44 -0.94 4.75
C LYS A 124 13.83 -2.04 5.60
N TYR A 125 13.72 -1.80 6.90
CA TYR A 125 13.17 -2.78 7.83
C TYR A 125 11.68 -3.02 7.56
N ILE A 126 10.90 -1.95 7.40
CA ILE A 126 9.46 -2.02 7.15
C ILE A 126 9.16 -2.75 5.84
N GLU A 127 9.89 -2.44 4.76
CA GLU A 127 9.74 -3.12 3.46
C GLU A 127 10.00 -4.62 3.61
N GLN A 128 11.07 -5.01 4.30
CA GLN A 128 11.38 -6.42 4.52
C GLN A 128 10.29 -7.11 5.34
N LEU A 129 9.83 -6.47 6.43
CA LEU A 129 8.77 -7.03 7.26
C LEU A 129 7.47 -7.25 6.46
N PHE A 130 7.15 -6.36 5.51
CA PHE A 130 6.03 -6.60 4.61
C PHE A 130 6.23 -7.82 3.72
N LEU A 131 7.42 -7.96 3.14
CA LEU A 131 7.76 -9.06 2.23
C LEU A 131 7.88 -10.41 2.95
N ASP A 132 8.22 -10.42 4.23
CA ASP A 132 8.30 -11.62 5.07
C ASP A 132 6.91 -12.12 5.50
N LEU A 133 5.93 -11.21 5.61
CA LEU A 133 4.60 -11.52 6.11
C LEU A 133 3.58 -11.76 4.99
N TYR A 134 3.61 -10.93 3.95
CA TYR A 134 2.53 -10.90 2.97
C TYR A 134 2.98 -11.32 1.58
N ASP A 135 2.10 -11.99 0.85
CA ASP A 135 2.28 -12.26 -0.57
C ASP A 135 1.92 -11.01 -1.38
N LEU A 136 2.95 -10.32 -1.90
CA LEU A 136 2.82 -9.11 -2.71
C LEU A 136 3.12 -9.42 -4.18
N PRO A 137 2.11 -9.63 -5.04
CA PRO A 137 2.26 -10.28 -6.35
C PRO A 137 3.19 -9.56 -7.32
N LEU A 138 3.39 -8.24 -7.15
CA LEU A 138 4.28 -7.46 -8.00
C LEU A 138 5.71 -7.36 -7.42
N ASN A 139 5.99 -7.82 -6.21
CA ASN A 139 7.34 -7.95 -5.64
C ASN A 139 7.93 -9.30 -6.08
N LYS A 140 8.82 -9.28 -7.08
CA LYS A 140 9.38 -10.51 -7.68
C LYS A 140 10.53 -11.16 -6.90
N ALA A 141 11.09 -10.46 -5.93
CA ALA A 141 12.26 -10.90 -5.17
C ALA A 141 11.99 -10.69 -3.69
N GLU A 142 12.51 -11.60 -2.87
CA GLU A 142 12.44 -11.54 -1.40
C GLU A 142 11.01 -11.54 -0.83
N ASN A 143 10.00 -11.88 -1.63
CA ASN A 143 8.58 -11.95 -1.27
C ASN A 143 8.23 -13.38 -0.82
N ASP A 144 8.66 -13.73 0.40
CA ASP A 144 8.45 -15.06 0.99
C ASP A 144 7.15 -15.14 1.83
N GLY A 145 6.43 -14.03 1.97
CA GLY A 145 5.19 -13.93 2.72
C GLY A 145 4.04 -14.73 2.12
N GLU A 146 3.10 -15.12 2.98
CA GLU A 146 1.98 -16.00 2.62
C GLU A 146 0.60 -15.37 2.86
N PHE A 147 0.54 -14.26 3.59
CA PHE A 147 -0.71 -13.60 3.94
C PHE A 147 -1.14 -12.58 2.89
N ILE A 148 -2.44 -12.42 2.68
CA ILE A 148 -2.96 -11.34 1.84
C ILE A 148 -3.03 -10.06 2.67
N LEU A 149 -2.34 -9.00 2.22
CA LEU A 149 -2.44 -7.70 2.86
C LEU A 149 -3.67 -6.94 2.35
N CYS A 150 -4.70 -6.89 3.20
CA CYS A 150 -5.93 -6.16 2.95
C CYS A 150 -5.98 -4.83 3.75
N GLN A 151 -6.61 -3.82 3.17
CA GLN A 151 -7.00 -2.59 3.85
C GLN A 151 -8.44 -2.20 3.49
N HIS A 152 -9.07 -1.45 4.39
CA HIS A 152 -10.44 -0.97 4.22
C HIS A 152 -10.48 0.55 4.26
N TRP A 153 -10.79 1.17 3.13
CA TRP A 153 -10.72 2.62 2.94
C TRP A 153 -12.13 3.21 2.82
N THR A 154 -12.35 4.39 3.39
CA THR A 154 -13.59 5.16 3.18
C THR A 154 -13.57 5.83 1.82
N LEU A 155 -14.71 6.39 1.42
CA LEU A 155 -14.79 7.32 0.29
C LEU A 155 -13.81 8.49 0.42
N TRP A 156 -13.67 9.07 1.63
CA TRP A 156 -12.75 10.18 1.89
C TRP A 156 -11.27 9.82 1.79
N ASP A 157 -10.93 8.54 1.86
CA ASP A 157 -9.55 8.09 1.69
C ASP A 157 -9.17 8.00 0.20
N VAL A 158 -10.15 7.90 -0.72
CA VAL A 158 -9.95 7.71 -2.16
C VAL A 158 -10.32 8.92 -3.03
N ASP A 159 -11.12 9.85 -2.50
CA ASP A 159 -11.50 11.14 -3.11
C ASP A 159 -10.46 12.25 -2.84
#